data_AF-A0A2E7DIW4-F1
#
_entry.id   AF-A0A2E7DIW4-F1
#
_cell.length_a   1.000
_cell.length_b   1.000
_cell.length_c   1.000
_cell.angle_alpha   90.00
_cell.angle_beta   90.00
_cell.angle_gamma   90.00
#
_symmetry.space_group_name_H-M   'P 1'
#
loop_
_entity.id
_entity.type
_entity.pdbx_description
1 polymer ?
#
loop_
_entity_poly.entity_id
_entity_poly.type
_entity_poly.pdbx_seq_one_letter_code
_entity_poly.pdbx_strand_id
1 'polypeptide(L)'
;MAKVNAETIDKMNEYITARNNPTRMNIVELVSQYVLADLPEGEDKEESLVLSRYHLSTDRGKEDLSAMYVDAVSWLEEQQDPPVDPEGNDEET
;
A
#
# COMPACT_ATOMS: atom_id res chain seq x y z
N MET A 1 11.63 -4.38 -21.71
CA MET A 1 11.40 -3.00 -21.28
C MET A 1 12.74 -2.28 -21.12
N ALA A 2 12.79 -0.95 -21.17
CA ALA A 2 14.02 -0.22 -20.84
C ALA A 2 14.18 -0.22 -19.32
N LYS A 3 15.33 -0.68 -18.81
CA LYS A 3 15.63 -0.68 -17.38
C LYS A 3 15.70 0.75 -16.86
N VAL A 4 15.00 1.01 -15.76
CA VAL A 4 15.07 2.21 -14.95
C VAL A 4 16.46 2.26 -14.31
N ASN A 5 17.11 3.42 -14.38
CA ASN A 5 18.43 3.58 -13.78
C ASN A 5 18.33 3.79 -12.26
N ALA A 6 19.44 3.55 -11.55
CA ALA A 6 19.50 3.63 -10.09
C ALA A 6 19.07 5.01 -9.55
N GLU A 7 19.50 6.11 -10.17
CA GLU A 7 19.12 7.47 -9.76
C GLU A 7 17.60 7.68 -9.81
N THR A 8 16.93 7.10 -10.81
CA THR A 8 15.47 7.19 -10.93
C THR A 8 14.78 6.32 -9.89
N ILE A 9 15.31 5.14 -9.57
CA ILE A 9 14.82 4.28 -8.48
C ILE A 9 14.91 5.01 -7.14
N ASP A 10 16.03 5.68 -6.86
CA ASP A 10 16.21 6.44 -5.62
C ASP A 10 15.16 7.55 -5.49
N LYS A 11 14.94 8.34 -6.55
CA LYS A 11 13.89 9.38 -6.57
C LYS A 11 12.49 8.81 -6.37
N MET A 12 12.21 7.63 -6.94
CA MET A 12 10.93 6.96 -6.72
C MET A 12 10.76 6.54 -5.26
N ASN A 13 11.80 5.98 -4.63
CA ASN A 13 11.77 5.59 -3.22
C ASN A 13 11.59 6.79 -2.27
N GLU A 14 12.25 7.91 -2.56
CA GLU A 14 12.04 9.18 -1.85
C GLU A 14 10.58 9.64 -1.96
N TYR A 15 10.03 9.62 -3.18
CA TYR A 15 8.63 10.00 -3.41
C TYR A 15 7.64 9.10 -2.67
N ILE A 16 7.84 7.79 -2.72
CA ILE A 16 7.01 6.80 -2.01
C ILE A 16 7.01 7.11 -0.51
N THR A 17 8.20 7.30 0.08
CA THR A 17 8.33 7.55 1.52
C THR A 17 7.69 8.88 1.92
N ALA A 18 7.84 9.93 1.11
CA ALA A 18 7.27 11.24 1.41
C ALA A 18 5.74 11.31 1.30
N ARG A 19 5.12 10.48 0.45
CA ARG A 19 3.67 10.50 0.15
C ARG A 19 2.85 9.54 1.00
N ASN A 20 3.45 8.56 1.65
CA ASN A 20 2.73 7.53 2.39
C ASN A 20 3.03 7.64 3.88
N ASN A 21 1.97 7.71 4.69
CA ASN A 21 2.10 7.42 6.11
C ASN A 21 2.27 5.89 6.31
N PRO A 22 2.70 5.42 7.50
CA PRO A 22 2.98 4.00 7.72
C PRO A 22 1.81 3.07 7.38
N THR A 23 0.60 3.46 7.78
CA THR A 23 -0.65 2.76 7.46
C THR A 23 -0.84 2.56 5.95
N ARG A 24 -0.76 3.65 5.18
CA ARG A 24 -0.91 3.63 3.73
C ARG A 24 0.21 2.82 3.07
N MET A 25 1.43 2.89 3.61
CA MET A 25 2.56 2.13 3.12
C MET A 25 2.29 0.62 3.20
N ASN A 26 1.68 0.14 4.29
CA ASN A 26 1.31 -1.27 4.42
C ASN A 26 0.33 -1.72 3.32
N ILE A 27 -0.66 -0.89 2.97
CA ILE A 27 -1.61 -1.17 1.87
C ILE A 27 -0.86 -1.22 0.53
N VAL A 28 -0.02 -0.22 0.27
CA VAL A 28 0.78 -0.14 -0.96
C VAL A 28 1.68 -1.37 -1.08
N GLU A 29 2.30 -1.81 0.01
CA GLU A 29 3.15 -3.00 0.04
C GLU A 29 2.35 -4.28 -0.25
N LEU A 30 1.24 -4.50 0.45
CA LEU A 30 0.38 -5.67 0.26
C LEU A 30 -0.09 -5.78 -1.20
N VAL A 31 -0.62 -4.70 -1.75
CA VAL A 31 -1.14 -4.68 -3.12
C VAL A 31 -0.01 -4.82 -4.13
N SER A 32 1.15 -4.18 -3.90
CA SER A 32 2.30 -4.34 -4.81
C SER A 32 2.78 -5.79 -4.89
N GLN A 33 2.75 -6.56 -3.79
CA GLN A 33 3.08 -7.98 -3.81
C GLN A 33 2.08 -8.81 -4.60
N TYR A 34 0.79 -8.46 -4.55
CA TYR A 34 -0.25 -9.12 -5.36
C TYR A 34 -0.01 -8.87 -6.86
N VAL A 35 0.26 -7.62 -7.24
CA VAL A 35 0.58 -7.26 -8.63
C VAL A 35 1.84 -7.99 -9.14
N LEU A 36 2.84 -8.15 -8.27
CA LEU A 36 4.06 -8.91 -8.60
C LEU A 36 3.81 -10.41 -8.82
N ALA A 37 2.80 -10.99 -8.16
CA ALA A 37 2.49 -12.40 -8.30
C ALA A 37 1.99 -12.74 -9.71
N ASP A 38 1.35 -11.77 -10.38
CA ASP A 38 0.83 -11.88 -11.74
C ASP A 38 1.87 -11.55 -12.83
N LEU A 39 3.11 -11.22 -12.45
CA LEU A 39 4.14 -10.89 -13.44
C LEU A 39 4.62 -12.12 -14.21
N PRO A 40 4.85 -11.98 -15.54
CA PRO A 40 5.45 -13.02 -16.36
C PRO A 40 6.82 -13.44 -15.85
N GLU A 41 7.15 -14.74 -16.01
CA GLU A 41 8.50 -15.24 -15.77
C GLU A 41 9.50 -14.58 -16.73
N GLY A 42 10.42 -13.79 -16.19
CA GLY A 42 11.43 -13.04 -16.95
C GLY A 42 11.43 -11.53 -16.69
N GLU A 43 10.41 -11.00 -16.02
CA GLU A 43 10.41 -9.62 -15.57
C GLU A 43 11.28 -9.42 -14.31
N ASP A 44 11.88 -8.24 -14.21
CA ASP A 44 12.65 -7.85 -13.04
C ASP A 44 11.71 -7.53 -11.88
N LYS A 45 11.62 -8.46 -10.92
CA LYS A 45 10.70 -8.36 -9.78
C LYS A 45 11.04 -7.18 -8.87
N GLU A 46 12.30 -6.80 -8.75
CA GLU A 46 12.73 -5.71 -7.87
C GLU A 46 12.36 -4.36 -8.49
N GLU A 47 12.66 -4.17 -9.77
CA GLU A 47 12.22 -2.98 -10.51
C GLU A 47 10.70 -2.85 -10.53
N SER A 48 10.00 -3.96 -10.81
CA SER A 48 8.54 -3.98 -10.87
C SER A 48 7.91 -3.68 -9.50
N LEU A 49 8.56 -4.08 -8.40
CA LEU A 49 8.09 -3.76 -7.05
C LEU A 49 8.13 -2.26 -6.82
N VAL A 50 9.25 -1.62 -7.16
CA VAL A 50 9.42 -0.17 -7.01
C VAL A 50 8.42 0.59 -7.88
N LEU A 51 8.24 0.18 -9.14
CA LEU A 51 7.27 0.81 -10.05
C LEU A 51 5.84 0.67 -9.55
N SER A 52 5.46 -0.51 -9.05
CA SER A 52 4.12 -0.75 -8.49
C SER A 52 3.88 0.12 -7.27
N ARG A 53 4.84 0.16 -6.33
CA ARG A 53 4.76 1.03 -5.14
C ARG A 53 4.68 2.50 -5.52
N TYR A 54 5.47 2.93 -6.49
CA TYR A 54 5.46 4.30 -6.98
C TYR A 54 4.09 4.68 -7.56
N HIS A 55 3.53 3.84 -8.46
CA HIS A 55 2.19 4.04 -9.02
C HIS A 55 1.13 4.20 -7.93
N LEU A 56 1.06 3.23 -7.01
CA LEU A 56 0.09 3.21 -5.90
C LEU A 56 0.27 4.39 -4.93
N SER A 57 1.45 5.04 -4.94
CA SER A 57 1.75 6.23 -4.15
C SER A 57 1.22 7.53 -4.77
N THR A 58 0.93 7.55 -6.08
CA THR A 58 0.33 8.69 -6.79
C THR A 58 -1.15 8.88 -6.44
N ASP A 59 -1.74 10.02 -6.81
CA ASP A 59 -3.17 10.27 -6.56
C ASP A 59 -4.06 9.35 -7.40
N ARG A 60 -3.68 9.08 -8.66
CA ARG A 60 -4.34 8.06 -9.48
C ARG A 60 -4.22 6.66 -8.86
N GLY A 61 -3.06 6.32 -8.32
CA GLY A 61 -2.87 5.05 -7.63
C GLY A 61 -3.75 4.90 -6.38
N LYS A 62 -4.08 6.00 -5.68
CA LYS A 62 -5.07 5.98 -4.59
C LYS A 62 -6.46 5.66 -5.10
N GLU A 63 -6.87 6.27 -6.20
CA GLU A 63 -8.17 5.99 -6.84
C GLU A 63 -8.24 4.52 -7.26
N ASP A 64 -7.17 4.00 -7.87
CA ASP A 64 -7.07 2.59 -8.25
C ASP A 64 -7.15 1.65 -7.04
N LEU A 65 -6.48 2.00 -5.92
CA LEU A 65 -6.57 1.25 -4.66
C LEU A 65 -8.01 1.18 -4.15
N SER A 66 -8.69 2.31 -4.07
CA SER A 66 -10.07 2.38 -3.60
C SER A 66 -11.05 1.68 -4.54
N ALA A 67 -10.76 1.63 -5.85
CA ALA A 67 -11.64 1.00 -6.83
C ALA A 67 -11.43 -0.51 -6.98
N MET A 68 -10.18 -0.98 -6.92
CA MET A 68 -9.81 -2.35 -7.27
C MET A 68 -9.44 -3.21 -6.05
N TYR A 69 -9.05 -2.58 -4.95
CA TYR A 69 -8.53 -3.27 -3.77
C TYR A 69 -9.28 -2.84 -2.49
N VAL A 70 -10.60 -2.67 -2.61
CA VAL A 70 -11.45 -2.20 -1.51
C VAL A 70 -11.28 -3.07 -0.26
N ASP A 71 -11.19 -4.39 -0.41
CA ASP A 71 -11.01 -5.33 0.71
C ASP A 71 -9.68 -5.12 1.43
N ALA A 72 -8.60 -4.81 0.70
CA ALA A 72 -7.29 -4.54 1.27
C ALA A 72 -7.24 -3.21 2.02
N VAL A 73 -8.02 -2.22 1.55
CA VAL A 73 -8.20 -0.94 2.25
C VAL A 73 -9.02 -1.16 3.52
N SER A 74 -10.16 -1.84 3.42
CA SER A 74 -11.05 -2.10 4.56
C SER A 74 -10.41 -2.95 5.65
N TRP A 75 -9.67 -4.03 5.30
CA TRP A 75 -8.97 -4.88 6.28
C TRP A 75 -7.95 -4.11 7.15
N LEU A 76 -7.39 -3.02 6.61
CA LEU A 76 -6.40 -2.22 7.32
C LEU A 76 -7.01 -1.02 8.07
N GLU A 77 -8.18 -0.55 7.63
CA GLU A 77 -9.04 0.36 8.40
C GLU A 77 -9.60 -0.35 9.65
N GLU A 78 -10.04 -1.60 9.53
CA GLU A 78 -10.50 -2.42 10.66
C GLU A 78 -9.44 -2.64 11.73
N GLN A 79 -8.14 -2.61 11.36
CA GLN A 79 -7.03 -2.70 12.31
C GLN A 79 -6.69 -1.36 12.98
N GLN A 80 -7.27 -0.25 12.52
CA GLN A 80 -7.09 1.08 13.11
C GLN A 80 -8.26 1.49 14.02
N ASP A 81 -9.40 0.80 13.94
CA ASP A 81 -10.42 0.93 14.98
C ASP A 81 -9.85 0.27 16.25
N PRO A 82 -9.57 1.03 17.33
CA PRO A 82 -9.26 0.39 18.59
C PRO A 82 -10.43 -0.53 18.96
N PRO A 83 -10.20 -1.66 19.66
CA PRO A 83 -11.31 -2.39 20.23
C PRO A 83 -12.16 -1.37 21.00
N VAL A 84 -13.42 -1.23 20.61
CA VAL A 84 -14.40 -0.50 21.42
C VAL A 84 -14.40 -1.23 22.75
N ASP A 85 -13.72 -0.66 23.74
CA ASP A 85 -13.93 -1.06 25.13
C ASP A 85 -15.45 -1.03 25.32
N PRO A 86 -16.11 -2.15 25.66
CA PRO A 86 -17.51 -2.09 26.00
C PRO A 86 -17.60 -1.15 27.20
N GLU A 87 -18.14 0.05 26.96
CA GLU A 87 -18.31 1.08 27.98
C GLU A 87 -18.91 0.46 29.24
N GLY A 88 -18.32 0.87 30.36
CA GLY A 88 -18.58 0.36 31.68
C GLY A 88 -20.08 0.23 31.95
N ASN A 89 -20.45 -0.97 32.37
CA ASN A 89 -21.63 -1.15 33.19
C ASN A 89 -21.32 -0.52 34.56
N ASP A 90 -21.49 0.81 34.65
CA ASP A 90 -21.75 1.50 35.90
C ASP A 90 -23.09 0.96 36.45
N GLU A 91 -23.04 -0.24 37.05
CA GLU A 91 -24.10 -0.67 37.95
C GLU A 91 -23.94 0.12 39.26
N GLU A 92 -24.58 1.28 39.26
CA GLU A 92 -25.13 1.89 40.47
C GLU A 92 -26.12 0.90 41.08
N THR A 93 -25.75 0.21 42.17
CA THR A 93 -26.60 -0.05 43.37
C THR A 93 -25.85 -0.75 44.50
#